data_AF-A0A924WFB9-F1
#
_entry.id   AF-A0A924WFB9-F1
#
_cell.length_a   1.000
_cell.length_b   1.000
_cell.length_c   1.000
_cell.angle_alpha   90.00
_cell.angle_beta   90.00
_cell.angle_gamma   90.00
#
_symmetry.space_group_name_H-M   'P 1'
#
loop_
_entity.id
_entity.type
_entity.pdbx_description
1 polymer ?
#
loop_
_entity_poly.entity_id
_entity_poly.type
_entity_poly.pdbx_seq_one_letter_code
_entity_poly.pdbx_strand_id
1 'polypeptide(L)'
;MTIKPKFRLAPIAAALSLVYATGGQAAPATWATDISSSWHTGANWGGAVPANGDDVTIFRGVPVTVTYNSGTTSLVSLFLGSSTQTLAIAAGTLNTTTLNNLGTVTMTGGTFGVGSGNSGVMNLNGGNVALTGTLTLTGAVRLQSGTITGGTVQQSGANALVFTNSSGVLDGVTLRGTMNIGDAANTAGRVRISNGLTVLTEGGGSPGVINVGIAAGATGAALGFTGTQNFD
;
A
#
# COMPACT_ATOMS: atom_id res chain seq x y z
N MET A 1 -82.53 -10.67 -17.93
CA MET A 1 -81.90 -9.60 -18.73
C MET A 1 -80.75 -9.04 -17.91
N THR A 2 -79.53 -9.31 -18.37
CA THR A 2 -78.27 -9.24 -17.61
C THR A 2 -77.67 -7.84 -17.67
N ILE A 3 -77.34 -7.24 -16.51
CA ILE A 3 -76.53 -6.02 -16.43
C ILE A 3 -75.24 -6.38 -15.69
N LYS A 4 -74.12 -6.37 -16.43
CA LYS A 4 -72.77 -6.73 -15.98
C LYS A 4 -72.17 -5.62 -15.08
N PRO A 5 -71.37 -5.96 -14.05
CA PRO A 5 -70.61 -4.96 -13.30
C PRO A 5 -69.43 -4.45 -14.14
N LYS A 6 -69.27 -3.13 -14.24
CA LYS A 6 -68.11 -2.48 -14.88
C LYS A 6 -66.96 -2.42 -13.87
N PHE A 7 -65.97 -3.31 -14.00
CA PHE A 7 -64.66 -3.12 -13.38
C PHE A 7 -63.89 -2.05 -14.16
N ARG A 8 -63.52 -0.95 -13.49
CA ARG A 8 -62.56 0.02 -14.02
C ARG A 8 -61.16 -0.46 -13.63
N LEU A 9 -60.36 -0.84 -14.63
CA LEU A 9 -58.91 -0.98 -14.45
C LEU A 9 -58.27 0.42 -14.48
N ALA A 10 -57.45 0.71 -13.48
CA ALA A 10 -56.61 1.90 -13.41
C ALA A 10 -55.27 1.65 -14.13
N PRO A 11 -54.59 2.69 -14.64
CA PRO A 11 -53.14 2.67 -14.73
C PRO A 11 -52.54 3.38 -13.51
N ILE A 12 -51.95 2.59 -12.62
CA ILE A 12 -51.02 3.05 -11.59
C ILE A 12 -49.74 3.50 -12.31
N ALA A 13 -49.53 4.81 -12.45
CA ALA A 13 -48.24 5.36 -12.84
C ALA A 13 -47.38 5.50 -11.57
N ALA A 14 -46.82 4.38 -11.10
CA ALA A 14 -45.69 4.44 -10.18
C ALA A 14 -44.45 4.77 -11.01
N ALA A 15 -44.14 6.06 -11.16
CA ALA A 15 -42.84 6.49 -11.61
C ALA A 15 -41.83 6.11 -10.51
N LEU A 16 -41.24 4.93 -10.63
CA LEU A 16 -40.07 4.54 -9.86
C LEU A 16 -38.94 5.44 -10.33
N SER A 17 -38.72 6.57 -9.65
CA SER A 17 -37.51 7.34 -9.86
C SER A 17 -36.36 6.47 -9.38
N LEU A 18 -35.63 5.90 -10.34
CA LEU A 18 -34.32 5.35 -10.08
C LEU A 18 -33.46 6.54 -9.65
N VAL A 19 -33.40 6.77 -8.34
CA VAL A 19 -32.35 7.61 -7.75
C VAL A 19 -31.07 6.85 -8.08
N TYR A 20 -30.42 7.24 -9.15
CA TYR A 20 -29.00 6.97 -9.29
C TYR A 20 -28.39 7.59 -8.05
N ALA A 21 -28.02 6.76 -7.08
CA ALA A 21 -26.99 7.12 -6.13
C ALA A 21 -25.76 7.37 -7.00
N THR A 22 -25.56 8.61 -7.43
CA THR A 22 -24.24 9.05 -7.89
C THR A 22 -23.34 8.71 -6.73
N GLY A 23 -22.43 7.75 -6.94
CA GLY A 23 -21.52 7.25 -5.90
C GLY A 23 -21.03 8.43 -5.10
N GLY A 24 -21.34 8.45 -3.80
CA GLY A 24 -20.98 9.56 -2.93
C GLY A 24 -19.51 9.84 -3.14
N GLN A 25 -19.18 11.07 -3.54
CA GLN A 25 -17.78 11.48 -3.55
C GLN A 25 -17.20 11.19 -2.17
N ALA A 26 -16.03 10.56 -2.17
CA ALA A 26 -15.19 10.40 -0.99
C ALA A 26 -15.18 11.70 -0.18
N ALA A 27 -15.49 11.64 1.11
CA ALA A 27 -15.37 12.85 1.93
C ALA A 27 -13.87 13.10 2.13
N PRO A 28 -13.34 14.27 1.73
CA PRO A 28 -11.93 14.56 1.96
C PRO A 28 -11.70 14.70 3.47
N ALA A 29 -10.81 13.88 4.02
CA ALA A 29 -10.40 13.95 5.41
C ALA A 29 -8.95 14.45 5.51
N THR A 30 -8.75 15.58 6.19
CA THR A 30 -7.43 16.23 6.29
C THR A 30 -6.97 16.31 7.73
N TRP A 31 -5.72 15.92 7.99
CA TRP A 31 -5.11 16.08 9.31
C TRP A 31 -4.96 17.58 9.65
N ALA A 32 -5.67 18.01 10.69
CA ALA A 32 -5.91 19.41 11.00
C ALA A 32 -5.09 19.95 12.17
N THR A 33 -4.28 19.13 12.85
CA THR A 33 -3.48 19.56 13.99
C THR A 33 -1.97 19.45 13.74
N ASP A 34 -1.19 20.31 14.38
CA ASP A 34 0.29 20.30 14.35
C ASP A 34 0.89 19.35 15.39
N ILE A 35 0.10 18.37 15.84
CA ILE A 35 0.52 17.39 16.85
C ILE A 35 0.62 16.00 16.24
N SER A 36 1.59 15.23 16.74
CA SER A 36 1.67 13.79 16.47
C SER A 36 0.70 13.06 17.38
N SER A 37 -0.14 12.20 16.82
CA SER A 37 -1.20 11.51 17.58
C SER A 37 -1.79 10.34 16.80
N SER A 38 -2.70 9.60 17.44
CA SER A 38 -3.49 8.54 16.82
C SER A 38 -4.40 9.08 15.71
N TRP A 39 -4.44 8.33 14.61
CA TRP A 39 -5.41 8.45 13.51
C TRP A 39 -6.85 8.45 14.04
N HIS A 40 -7.14 7.72 15.11
CA HIS A 40 -8.50 7.51 15.61
C HIS A 40 -9.02 8.66 16.48
N THR A 41 -8.18 9.66 16.77
CA THR A 41 -8.59 10.84 17.54
C THR A 41 -9.30 11.84 16.63
N GLY A 42 -10.64 11.87 16.69
CA GLY A 42 -11.47 12.73 15.84
C GLY A 42 -11.10 14.22 15.83
N ALA A 43 -10.66 14.76 16.98
CA ALA A 43 -10.24 16.16 17.09
C ALA A 43 -9.01 16.52 16.24
N ASN A 44 -8.27 15.53 15.72
CA ASN A 44 -7.13 15.77 14.85
C ASN A 44 -7.49 15.92 13.37
N TRP A 45 -8.74 15.67 12.99
CA TRP A 45 -9.20 15.78 11.61
C TRP A 45 -10.02 17.05 11.42
N GLY A 46 -9.91 17.65 10.23
CA GLY A 46 -10.73 18.80 9.83
C GLY A 46 -12.21 18.45 9.60
N GLY A 47 -12.63 17.25 10.00
CA GLY A 47 -13.94 16.64 9.78
C GLY A 47 -14.06 15.36 10.60
N ALA A 48 -14.79 14.37 10.09
CA ALA A 48 -14.86 13.06 10.72
C ALA A 48 -13.49 12.33 10.65
N VAL A 49 -13.28 11.37 11.57
CA VAL A 49 -12.19 10.40 11.42
C VAL A 49 -12.35 9.70 10.06
N PRO A 50 -11.29 9.56 9.26
CA PRO A 50 -11.38 8.90 7.96
C PRO A 50 -11.98 7.51 8.06
N ALA A 51 -12.94 7.24 7.18
CA ALA A 51 -13.67 6.01 7.05
C ALA A 51 -13.45 5.36 5.66
N ASN A 52 -14.17 4.25 5.42
CA ASN A 52 -14.08 3.55 4.15
C ASN A 52 -14.58 4.44 3.01
N GLY A 53 -13.78 4.52 1.94
CA GLY A 53 -14.10 5.32 0.76
C GLY A 53 -13.58 6.75 0.79
N ASP A 54 -12.93 7.20 1.88
CA ASP A 54 -12.45 8.58 1.98
C ASP A 54 -11.13 8.81 1.22
N ASP A 55 -10.90 10.07 0.87
CA ASP A 55 -9.62 10.60 0.41
C ASP A 55 -8.91 11.29 1.57
N VAL A 56 -7.70 10.85 1.89
CA VAL A 56 -7.00 11.32 3.09
C VAL A 56 -5.77 12.14 2.75
N THR A 57 -5.65 13.30 3.39
CA THR A 57 -4.46 14.16 3.32
C THR A 57 -3.82 14.34 4.69
N ILE A 58 -2.52 14.05 4.78
CA ILE A 58 -1.68 14.41 5.92
C ILE A 58 -0.61 15.36 5.40
N PHE A 59 -0.79 16.65 5.69
CA PHE A 59 0.15 17.68 5.27
C PHE A 59 0.14 18.84 6.26
N ARG A 60 1.23 18.97 7.02
CA ARG A 60 1.45 20.03 7.99
C ARG A 60 2.72 20.81 7.69
N GLY A 61 2.74 22.06 8.14
CA GLY A 61 3.94 22.91 8.09
C GLY A 61 5.02 22.47 9.08
N VAL A 62 4.68 21.59 10.03
CA VAL A 62 5.60 21.00 11.01
C VAL A 62 5.69 19.48 10.83
N PRO A 63 6.74 18.83 11.34
CA PRO A 63 6.78 17.37 11.41
C PRO A 63 5.65 16.82 12.28
N VAL A 64 4.87 15.88 11.74
CA VAL A 64 3.88 15.13 12.51
C VAL A 64 3.98 13.65 12.19
N THR A 65 3.73 12.82 13.20
CA THR A 65 3.51 11.39 13.07
C THR A 65 2.05 11.07 13.35
N VAL A 66 1.36 10.55 12.34
CA VAL A 66 0.00 10.04 12.46
C VAL A 66 0.07 8.53 12.66
N THR A 67 -0.50 8.02 13.74
CA THR A 67 -0.41 6.58 14.08
C THR A 67 -1.72 5.86 13.82
N TYR A 68 -1.72 4.92 12.88
CA TYR A 68 -2.80 3.94 12.69
C TYR A 68 -2.49 2.68 13.50
N ASN A 69 -3.33 2.36 14.49
CA ASN A 69 -3.03 1.33 15.49
C ASN A 69 -4.20 0.37 15.79
N SER A 70 -5.27 0.39 15.00
CA SER A 70 -6.42 -0.50 15.19
C SER A 70 -7.41 -0.38 14.05
N GLY A 71 -8.30 -1.37 13.94
CA GLY A 71 -9.41 -1.35 12.99
C GLY A 71 -9.02 -1.76 11.57
N THR A 72 -10.00 -1.68 10.68
CA THR A 72 -9.83 -1.86 9.25
C THR A 72 -10.43 -0.67 8.52
N THR A 73 -9.65 -0.01 7.68
CA THR A 73 -10.08 1.16 6.90
C THR A 73 -9.58 1.00 5.46
N SER A 74 -10.46 1.21 4.49
CA SER A 74 -10.12 1.16 3.06
C SER A 74 -10.40 2.51 2.40
N LEU A 75 -9.33 3.24 2.12
CA LEU A 75 -9.34 4.56 1.52
C LEU A 75 -9.36 4.49 -0.01
N VAL A 76 -9.89 5.53 -0.63
CA VAL A 76 -9.70 5.76 -2.06
C VAL A 76 -8.27 6.21 -2.30
N SER A 77 -7.84 7.29 -1.63
CA SER A 77 -6.47 7.77 -1.73
C SER A 77 -5.89 8.21 -0.39
N LEU A 78 -4.56 8.18 -0.32
CA LEU A 78 -3.79 8.69 0.80
C LEU A 78 -2.63 9.53 0.28
N PHE A 79 -2.58 10.79 0.72
CA PHE A 79 -1.53 11.73 0.41
C PHE A 79 -0.73 12.11 1.66
N LEU A 80 0.58 11.80 1.65
CA LEU A 80 1.56 12.33 2.62
C LEU A 80 2.29 13.49 1.96
N GLY A 81 1.95 14.72 2.34
CA GLY A 81 2.24 15.89 1.52
C GLY A 81 3.65 16.47 1.59
N SER A 82 4.52 15.96 2.47
CA SER A 82 5.91 16.39 2.54
C SER A 82 6.81 15.36 3.22
N SER A 83 8.12 15.51 3.06
CA SER A 83 9.15 14.64 3.63
C SER A 83 9.17 14.60 5.16
N THR A 84 8.54 15.59 5.82
CA THR A 84 8.46 15.68 7.28
C THR A 84 7.22 14.97 7.86
N GLN A 85 6.30 14.50 7.01
CA GLN A 85 5.11 13.80 7.45
C GLN A 85 5.41 12.31 7.60
N THR A 86 4.98 11.73 8.72
CA THR A 86 5.10 10.29 8.96
C THR A 86 3.74 9.66 9.18
N LEU A 87 3.47 8.56 8.48
CA LEU A 87 2.40 7.64 8.83
C LEU A 87 3.02 6.41 9.48
N ALA A 88 2.68 6.16 10.75
CA ALA A 88 3.07 4.96 11.47
C ALA A 88 1.92 3.95 11.48
N ILE A 89 2.13 2.76 10.90
CA ILE A 89 1.19 1.64 10.94
C ILE A 89 1.71 0.66 11.99
N ALA A 90 1.09 0.73 13.16
CA ALA A 90 1.49 -0.07 14.32
C ALA A 90 0.67 -1.36 14.47
N ALA A 91 -0.60 -1.32 14.07
CA ALA A 91 -1.53 -2.45 14.10
C ALA A 91 -2.78 -2.14 13.24
N GLY A 92 -3.66 -3.13 13.08
CA GLY A 92 -4.85 -3.02 12.22
C GLY A 92 -4.53 -3.18 10.73
N THR A 93 -5.50 -2.85 9.88
CA THR A 93 -5.39 -2.91 8.43
C THR A 93 -5.81 -1.59 7.80
N LEU A 94 -4.87 -0.86 7.23
CA LEU A 94 -5.16 0.33 6.42
C LEU A 94 -4.97 -0.04 4.96
N ASN A 95 -5.97 0.17 4.10
CA ASN A 95 -5.85 0.00 2.67
C ASN A 95 -5.98 1.35 1.98
N THR A 96 -5.27 1.54 0.88
CA THR A 96 -5.47 2.66 -0.04
C THR A 96 -5.36 2.16 -1.48
N THR A 97 -6.23 2.67 -2.36
CA THR A 97 -6.14 2.35 -3.79
C THR A 97 -4.95 3.07 -4.41
N THR A 98 -4.73 4.33 -4.01
CA THR A 98 -3.64 5.16 -4.50
C THR A 98 -2.88 5.77 -3.31
N LEU A 99 -1.58 5.52 -3.25
CA LEU A 99 -0.67 6.17 -2.32
C LEU A 99 0.16 7.22 -3.05
N ASN A 100 -0.01 8.48 -2.67
CA ASN A 100 0.91 9.55 -3.01
C ASN A 100 1.74 9.88 -1.76
N ASN A 101 2.84 9.17 -1.60
CA ASN A 101 3.75 9.37 -0.49
C ASN A 101 4.88 10.32 -0.89
N LEU A 102 4.96 11.52 -0.30
CA LEU A 102 6.17 12.37 -0.32
C LEU A 102 6.91 12.35 1.02
N GLY A 103 6.36 11.64 2.01
CA GLY A 103 6.84 11.52 3.39
C GLY A 103 7.47 10.17 3.70
N THR A 104 7.26 9.74 4.94
CA THR A 104 7.69 8.42 5.44
C THR A 104 6.48 7.60 5.89
N VAL A 105 6.37 6.37 5.40
CA VAL A 105 5.52 5.33 6.00
C VAL A 105 6.40 4.42 6.82
N THR A 106 6.10 4.24 8.11
CA THR A 106 6.81 3.30 8.98
C THR A 106 5.85 2.22 9.44
N MET A 107 6.24 0.96 9.23
CA MET A 107 5.45 -0.19 9.62
C MET A 107 6.20 -0.95 10.71
N THR A 108 5.59 -1.04 11.89
CA THR A 108 6.09 -1.87 13.01
C THR A 108 5.18 -3.06 13.27
N GLY A 109 4.00 -3.08 12.66
CA GLY A 109 3.00 -4.13 12.74
C GLY A 109 1.86 -3.87 11.76
N GLY A 110 0.75 -4.61 11.90
CA GLY A 110 -0.44 -4.45 11.06
C GLY A 110 -0.21 -4.76 9.57
N THR A 111 -1.21 -4.40 8.76
CA THR A 111 -1.20 -4.54 7.31
C THR A 111 -1.43 -3.19 6.63
N PHE A 112 -0.64 -2.88 5.61
CA PHE A 112 -0.88 -1.77 4.70
C PHE A 112 -1.19 -2.29 3.30
N GLY A 113 -2.45 -2.22 2.90
CA GLY A 113 -2.87 -2.55 1.54
C GLY A 113 -2.58 -1.38 0.59
N VAL A 114 -1.76 -1.60 -0.43
CA VAL A 114 -1.42 -0.56 -1.41
C VAL A 114 -1.75 -1.03 -2.81
N GLY A 115 -2.66 -0.31 -3.49
CA GLY A 115 -2.97 -0.56 -4.89
C GLY A 115 -1.90 -0.03 -5.85
N SER A 116 -1.39 1.19 -5.61
CA SER A 116 -0.35 1.82 -6.43
C SER A 116 0.40 2.96 -5.74
N GLY A 117 1.63 3.22 -6.20
CA GLY A 117 2.42 4.42 -5.93
C GLY A 117 3.23 4.45 -4.63
N ASN A 118 4.47 4.95 -4.70
CA ASN A 118 5.27 5.42 -3.56
C ASN A 118 6.46 6.27 -4.06
N SER A 119 6.44 7.58 -3.78
CA SER A 119 7.53 8.52 -4.12
C SER A 119 8.45 8.87 -2.95
N GLY A 120 8.03 8.52 -1.74
CA GLY A 120 8.73 8.79 -0.49
C GLY A 120 9.40 7.53 0.03
N VAL A 121 9.58 7.49 1.35
CA VAL A 121 10.19 6.34 2.02
C VAL A 121 9.13 5.46 2.65
N MET A 122 9.29 4.15 2.53
CA MET A 122 8.58 3.16 3.34
C MET A 122 9.59 2.30 4.10
N ASN A 123 9.50 2.25 5.42
CA ASN A 123 10.37 1.43 6.28
C ASN A 123 9.53 0.31 6.91
N LEU A 124 9.79 -0.93 6.49
CA LEU A 124 9.09 -2.11 6.98
C LEU A 124 9.92 -2.73 8.11
N ASN A 125 9.81 -2.18 9.31
CA ASN A 125 10.49 -2.64 10.54
C ASN A 125 9.77 -3.85 11.19
N GLY A 126 9.00 -4.59 10.39
CA GLY A 126 7.92 -5.47 10.80
C GLY A 126 6.65 -5.18 9.99
N GLY A 127 5.57 -5.91 10.28
CA GLY A 127 4.29 -5.76 9.58
C GLY A 127 4.29 -6.27 8.13
N ASN A 128 3.17 -6.02 7.44
CA ASN A 128 2.91 -6.56 6.10
C ASN A 128 2.42 -5.49 5.13
N VAL A 129 3.10 -5.31 4.00
CA VAL A 129 2.56 -4.58 2.84
C VAL A 129 1.87 -5.58 1.93
N ALA A 130 0.54 -5.47 1.80
CA ALA A 130 -0.23 -6.31 0.90
C ALA A 130 -0.48 -5.57 -0.41
N LEU A 131 0.01 -6.11 -1.53
CA LEU A 131 -0.17 -5.50 -2.85
C LEU A 131 -1.38 -6.12 -3.55
N THR A 132 -2.36 -5.30 -3.87
CA THR A 132 -3.52 -5.68 -4.69
C THR A 132 -3.33 -5.32 -6.17
N GLY A 133 -2.26 -4.60 -6.49
CA GLY A 133 -1.94 -4.09 -7.82
C GLY A 133 -0.44 -3.96 -8.05
N THR A 134 -0.04 -2.89 -8.76
CA THR A 134 1.37 -2.58 -9.03
C THR A 134 1.82 -1.42 -8.16
N LEU A 135 2.72 -1.70 -7.22
CA LEU A 135 3.43 -0.70 -6.45
C LEU A 135 4.61 -0.16 -7.27
N THR A 136 4.40 0.97 -7.92
CA THR A 136 5.45 1.72 -8.61
C THR A 136 6.30 2.50 -7.61
N LEU A 137 7.60 2.24 -7.59
CA LEU A 137 8.56 2.86 -6.69
C LEU A 137 9.37 3.93 -7.42
N THR A 138 9.19 5.18 -7.01
CA THR A 138 10.11 6.28 -7.33
C THR A 138 10.90 6.74 -6.10
N GLY A 139 10.41 6.41 -4.90
CA GLY A 139 11.14 6.48 -3.64
C GLY A 139 11.49 5.09 -3.09
N ALA A 140 12.13 5.05 -1.91
CA ALA A 140 12.68 3.81 -1.35
C ALA A 140 11.67 3.03 -0.48
N VAL A 141 11.66 1.70 -0.62
CA VAL A 141 11.02 0.74 0.28
C VAL A 141 12.10 -0.10 0.91
N ARG A 142 12.28 0.01 2.23
CA ARG A 142 13.30 -0.72 3.00
C ARG A 142 12.67 -1.89 3.73
N LEU A 143 13.09 -3.10 3.41
CA LEU A 143 12.65 -4.31 4.11
C LEU A 143 13.56 -4.56 5.31
N GLN A 144 13.09 -4.17 6.49
CA GLN A 144 13.78 -4.23 7.78
C GLN A 144 13.06 -5.21 8.72
N SER A 145 12.89 -6.46 8.27
CA SER A 145 12.11 -7.53 8.94
C SER A 145 10.61 -7.60 8.64
N GLY A 146 10.06 -6.73 7.79
CA GLY A 146 8.68 -6.86 7.32
C GLY A 146 8.51 -7.73 6.06
N THR A 147 7.25 -7.87 5.66
CA THR A 147 6.82 -8.68 4.51
C THR A 147 6.17 -7.83 3.44
N ILE A 148 6.44 -8.13 2.17
CA ILE A 148 5.59 -7.72 1.04
C ILE A 148 4.90 -8.97 0.50
N THR A 149 3.58 -8.94 0.39
CA THR A 149 2.78 -10.08 -0.10
C THR A 149 2.01 -9.70 -1.36
N GLY A 150 2.05 -10.59 -2.36
CA GLY A 150 1.28 -10.52 -3.59
C GLY A 150 1.70 -9.41 -4.55
N GLY A 151 0.91 -9.25 -5.61
CA GLY A 151 0.99 -8.14 -6.55
C GLY A 151 2.33 -7.97 -7.26
N THR A 152 2.54 -6.76 -7.81
CA THR A 152 3.76 -6.39 -8.51
C THR A 152 4.48 -5.25 -7.79
N VAL A 153 5.78 -5.40 -7.56
CA VAL A 153 6.67 -4.28 -7.25
C VAL A 153 7.36 -3.85 -8.54
N GLN A 154 7.08 -2.63 -9.00
CA GLN A 154 7.70 -2.04 -10.17
C GLN A 154 8.81 -1.08 -9.72
N GLN A 155 10.05 -1.43 -10.03
CA GLN A 155 11.21 -0.56 -9.84
C GLN A 155 11.57 0.10 -11.18
N SER A 156 11.90 1.38 -11.13
CA SER A 156 12.54 2.09 -12.24
C SER A 156 13.80 2.77 -11.72
N GLY A 157 14.91 2.66 -12.45
CA GLY A 157 16.20 3.22 -12.02
C GLY A 157 16.89 2.45 -10.87
N ALA A 158 17.52 3.19 -9.95
CA ALA A 158 18.33 2.61 -8.86
C ALA A 158 17.47 1.97 -7.76
N ASN A 159 18.01 0.95 -7.08
CA ASN A 159 17.42 0.06 -6.07
C ASN A 159 16.39 0.71 -5.13
N ALA A 160 15.17 0.90 -5.64
CA ALA A 160 14.09 1.49 -4.87
C ALA A 160 13.58 0.48 -3.83
N LEU A 161 13.68 -0.83 -4.12
CA LEU A 161 13.48 -1.88 -3.12
C LEU A 161 14.84 -2.23 -2.48
N VAL A 162 14.97 -1.95 -1.19
CA VAL A 162 16.22 -2.10 -0.43
C VAL A 162 16.08 -3.23 0.58
N PHE A 163 16.95 -4.25 0.45
CA PHE A 163 17.05 -5.35 1.41
C PHE A 163 18.10 -5.04 2.46
N THR A 164 17.76 -5.28 3.73
CA THR A 164 18.65 -5.00 4.85
C THR A 164 19.17 -6.27 5.51
N ASN A 165 20.10 -6.15 6.46
CA ASN A 165 20.63 -7.27 7.22
C ASN A 165 19.60 -7.93 8.15
N SER A 166 18.47 -7.27 8.43
CA SER A 166 17.41 -7.80 9.30
C SER A 166 16.51 -8.85 8.62
N SER A 167 16.76 -9.18 7.35
CA SER A 167 16.01 -10.17 6.54
C SER A 167 14.53 -9.83 6.35
N GLY A 168 14.17 -9.31 5.18
CA GLY A 168 12.77 -9.16 4.77
C GLY A 168 12.16 -10.42 4.14
N VAL A 169 10.84 -10.43 3.97
CA VAL A 169 10.12 -11.49 3.23
C VAL A 169 9.45 -10.92 1.99
N LEU A 170 9.61 -11.59 0.85
CA LEU A 170 8.74 -11.44 -0.32
C LEU A 170 7.88 -12.69 -0.42
N ASP A 171 6.56 -12.51 -0.51
CA ASP A 171 5.60 -13.61 -0.44
C ASP A 171 4.65 -13.60 -1.65
N GLY A 172 4.92 -14.43 -2.66
CA GLY A 172 4.13 -14.48 -3.89
C GLY A 172 4.17 -13.17 -4.70
N VAL A 173 5.33 -12.52 -4.73
CA VAL A 173 5.54 -11.20 -5.35
C VAL A 173 6.05 -11.35 -6.78
N THR A 174 5.55 -10.52 -7.70
CA THR A 174 6.23 -10.24 -8.97
C THR A 174 7.09 -8.99 -8.85
N LEU A 175 8.37 -9.08 -9.17
CA LEU A 175 9.29 -7.95 -9.23
C LEU A 175 9.58 -7.60 -10.69
N ARG A 176 9.38 -6.33 -11.06
CA ARG A 176 9.78 -5.78 -12.36
C ARG A 176 10.93 -4.80 -12.18
N GLY A 177 12.03 -5.06 -12.88
CA GLY A 177 13.30 -4.36 -12.70
C GLY A 177 14.36 -5.27 -12.06
N THR A 178 15.61 -4.79 -11.99
CA THR A 178 16.71 -5.58 -11.44
C THR A 178 16.60 -5.66 -9.92
N MET A 179 16.62 -6.87 -9.36
CA MET A 179 16.69 -7.09 -7.92
C MET A 179 18.16 -7.08 -7.48
N ASN A 180 18.55 -6.16 -6.63
CA ASN A 180 19.89 -6.13 -6.06
C ASN A 180 19.82 -6.43 -4.55
N ILE A 181 20.41 -7.55 -4.14
CA ILE A 181 20.50 -7.97 -2.75
C ILE A 181 21.97 -7.82 -2.35
N GLY A 182 22.27 -6.94 -1.39
CA GLY A 182 23.66 -6.66 -1.03
C GLY A 182 24.29 -5.62 -1.95
N ASP A 183 23.90 -4.35 -1.82
CA ASP A 183 24.43 -3.24 -2.60
C ASP A 183 25.43 -2.38 -1.81
N ALA A 184 25.92 -1.29 -2.41
CA ALA A 184 26.89 -0.40 -1.77
C ALA A 184 26.34 0.29 -0.49
N ALA A 185 25.02 0.46 -0.39
CA ALA A 185 24.38 1.04 0.78
C ALA A 185 24.06 -0.02 1.85
N ASN A 186 23.88 -1.28 1.46
CA ASN A 186 23.65 -2.40 2.37
C ASN A 186 24.39 -3.66 1.92
N THR A 187 25.67 -3.77 2.29
CA THR A 187 26.57 -4.86 1.87
C THR A 187 26.23 -6.25 2.44
N ALA A 188 25.24 -6.32 3.33
CA ALA A 188 24.75 -7.54 3.95
C ALA A 188 23.23 -7.71 3.81
N GLY A 189 22.65 -7.21 2.72
CA GLY A 189 21.22 -7.30 2.44
C GLY A 189 20.73 -8.75 2.38
N ARG A 190 19.60 -9.05 3.03
CA ARG A 190 19.02 -10.39 3.09
C ARG A 190 17.54 -10.37 2.77
N VAL A 191 17.09 -11.40 2.07
CA VAL A 191 15.67 -11.60 1.76
C VAL A 191 15.31 -13.08 1.77
N ARG A 192 14.13 -13.38 2.29
CA ARG A 192 13.48 -14.68 2.22
C ARG A 192 12.35 -14.63 1.22
N ILE A 193 12.27 -15.62 0.35
CA ILE A 193 11.14 -15.81 -0.56
C ILE A 193 10.19 -16.85 0.04
N SER A 194 8.91 -16.54 -0.01
CA SER A 194 7.78 -17.40 0.35
C SER A 194 6.80 -17.41 -0.81
N ASN A 195 6.10 -18.53 -1.02
CA ASN A 195 5.07 -18.70 -2.06
C ASN A 195 5.47 -18.23 -3.47
N GLY A 196 6.77 -18.27 -3.78
CA GLY A 196 7.36 -17.89 -5.07
C GLY A 196 7.75 -16.41 -5.21
N LEU A 197 8.64 -16.16 -6.16
CA LEU A 197 9.06 -14.84 -6.63
C LEU A 197 9.19 -14.92 -8.15
N THR A 198 8.49 -14.05 -8.87
CA THR A 198 8.69 -13.87 -10.31
C THR A 198 9.54 -12.63 -10.54
N VAL A 199 10.64 -12.72 -11.30
CA VAL A 199 11.48 -11.56 -11.63
C VAL A 199 11.48 -11.32 -13.14
N LEU A 200 11.16 -10.09 -13.53
CA LEU A 200 11.04 -9.64 -14.92
C LEU A 200 11.91 -8.40 -15.14
N THR A 201 12.21 -8.08 -16.40
CA THR A 201 12.78 -6.79 -16.77
C THR A 201 11.83 -5.65 -16.38
N GLU A 202 12.31 -4.40 -16.37
CA GLU A 202 11.47 -3.23 -16.11
C GLU A 202 10.25 -3.20 -17.06
N GLY A 203 10.47 -3.55 -18.33
CA GLY A 203 9.43 -3.69 -19.36
C GLY A 203 8.51 -4.91 -19.22
N GLY A 204 8.72 -5.77 -18.23
CA GLY A 204 7.90 -6.96 -17.97
C GLY A 204 8.29 -8.19 -18.79
N GLY A 205 9.44 -8.18 -19.46
CA GLY A 205 9.97 -9.33 -20.18
C GLY A 205 10.70 -10.32 -19.28
N SER A 206 10.86 -11.55 -19.75
CA SER A 206 11.65 -12.61 -19.10
C SER A 206 12.91 -12.91 -19.94
N PRO A 207 14.07 -13.27 -19.33
CA PRO A 207 14.30 -13.37 -17.89
C PRO A 207 14.57 -12.01 -17.22
N GLY A 208 14.15 -11.86 -15.97
CA GLY A 208 14.63 -10.81 -15.08
C GLY A 208 15.99 -11.14 -14.47
N VAL A 209 16.54 -10.22 -13.66
CA VAL A 209 17.87 -10.37 -13.04
C VAL A 209 17.78 -10.19 -11.53
N ILE A 210 18.38 -11.13 -10.80
CA ILE A 210 18.68 -11.02 -9.37
C ILE A 210 20.20 -11.02 -9.21
N ASN A 211 20.74 -9.96 -8.64
CA ASN A 211 22.13 -9.86 -8.24
C ASN A 211 22.25 -10.04 -6.73
N VAL A 212 23.13 -10.93 -6.30
CA VAL A 212 23.37 -11.20 -4.87
C VAL A 212 24.83 -10.93 -4.55
N GLY A 213 25.10 -9.91 -3.74
CA GLY A 213 26.42 -9.58 -3.24
C GLY A 213 27.42 -9.12 -4.31
N ILE A 214 26.94 -8.51 -5.39
CA ILE A 214 27.80 -8.07 -6.49
C ILE A 214 28.51 -6.74 -6.21
N ALA A 215 28.07 -5.99 -5.19
CA ALA A 215 28.70 -4.72 -4.82
C ALA A 215 30.03 -4.95 -4.10
N ALA A 216 31.00 -4.07 -4.34
CA ALA A 216 32.27 -4.09 -3.64
C ALA A 216 32.05 -4.02 -2.11
N GLY A 217 32.67 -4.95 -1.38
CA GLY A 217 32.51 -5.05 0.08
C GLY A 217 31.27 -5.81 0.55
N ALA A 218 30.50 -6.44 -0.35
CA ALA A 218 29.44 -7.35 0.03
C ALA A 218 30.01 -8.57 0.80
N THR A 219 29.54 -8.77 2.03
CA THR A 219 30.08 -9.80 2.96
C THR A 219 29.01 -10.73 3.53
N GLY A 220 27.72 -10.46 3.27
CA GLY A 220 26.63 -11.22 3.88
C GLY A 220 25.33 -11.19 3.09
N ALA A 221 25.39 -10.87 1.80
CA ALA A 221 24.22 -10.85 0.95
C ALA A 221 23.61 -12.26 0.82
N ALA A 222 22.30 -12.40 0.98
CA ALA A 222 21.66 -13.71 0.88
C ALA A 222 20.23 -13.67 0.34
N LEU A 223 19.95 -14.64 -0.52
CA LEU A 223 18.62 -15.02 -0.97
C LEU A 223 18.29 -16.38 -0.35
N GLY A 224 17.24 -16.44 0.46
CA GLY A 224 16.76 -17.69 1.08
C GLY A 224 15.34 -18.01 0.66
N PHE A 225 14.94 -19.27 0.81
CA PHE A 225 13.61 -19.76 0.43
C PHE A 225 12.92 -20.43 1.62
N THR A 226 11.60 -20.32 1.68
CA THR A 226 10.74 -21.08 2.59
C THR A 226 9.75 -21.88 1.75
N GLY A 227 9.68 -23.19 1.97
CA GLY A 227 8.82 -24.09 1.19
C GLY A 227 9.38 -24.44 -0.19
N THR A 228 8.58 -25.14 -0.99
CA THR A 228 8.96 -25.60 -2.34
C THR A 228 9.04 -24.44 -3.32
N GLN A 229 10.10 -24.41 -4.12
CA GLN A 229 10.29 -23.43 -5.19
C GLN A 229 10.27 -24.12 -6.53
N ASN A 230 9.56 -23.51 -7.48
CA ASN A 230 9.57 -23.92 -8.87
C ASN A 230 10.39 -22.88 -9.64
N PHE A 231 11.43 -23.34 -10.34
CA PHE A 231 12.23 -22.52 -11.24
C PHE A 231 11.97 -23.04 -12.65
N ASP A 232 11.45 -22.19 -13.52
CA ASP A 232 11.19 -22.45 -14.93
C ASP A 232 12.27 -21.87 -15.84
#